data_AF-A0AA88I8Z2-F1
#
_entry.id   AF-A0AA88I8Z2-F1
#
_cell.length_a   1.000
_cell.length_b   1.000
_cell.length_c   1.000
_cell.angle_alpha   90.00
_cell.angle_beta   90.00
_cell.angle_gamma   90.00
#
_symmetry.space_group_name_H-M   'P 1'
#
loop_
_entity.id
_entity.type
_entity.pdbx_description
1 polymer ?
#
loop_
_entity_poly.entity_id
_entity_poly.type
_entity_poly.pdbx_seq_one_letter_code
_entity_poly.pdbx_strand_id
1 'polypeptide(L)'
;MIVHSYIAQLIYKVGFNCNSIFYLFFQCSTSCGAGERKREIGCYDVGTKLKISKEYCTGPEPDSRKSCISVAKCRARWKYSQWSSCDVTCGKGVVRREVSCVIEMTHTDIKVADRNCDGTIMQSLKDYCPATPPCPTLIQHSADIGQRNRKAKANWRTGPWGEIKIDWCHIVPYIIIVLLDMGSAHLEDTLDDYFQIICLQ
;
A
#
# COMPACT_ATOMS: atom_id res chain seq x y z
N MET A 1 24.00 12.28 30.65
CA MET A 1 23.21 11.66 31.74
C MET A 1 21.72 12.08 31.75
N ILE A 2 21.08 12.26 30.59
CA ILE A 2 19.65 12.68 30.55
C ILE A 2 18.79 11.69 29.71
N VAL A 3 19.40 10.88 28.85
CA VAL A 3 18.69 9.88 28.02
C VAL A 3 18.29 8.62 28.82
N HIS A 4 19.05 8.24 29.86
CA HIS A 4 18.67 7.12 30.75
C HIS A 4 17.49 7.43 31.68
N SER A 5 17.12 8.70 31.87
CA SER A 5 15.98 9.08 32.72
C SER A 5 14.64 9.02 31.95
N TYR A 6 14.65 9.35 30.65
CA TYR A 6 13.44 9.31 29.82
C TYR A 6 12.97 7.89 29.48
N ILE A 7 13.90 6.96 29.28
CA ILE A 7 13.57 5.54 29.03
C ILE A 7 12.95 4.91 30.29
N ALA A 8 13.42 5.27 31.49
CA ALA A 8 12.81 4.81 32.74
C ALA A 8 11.36 5.32 32.89
N GLN A 9 11.05 6.56 32.50
CA GLN A 9 9.69 7.12 32.59
C GLN A 9 8.70 6.52 31.56
N LEU A 10 9.18 6.03 30.42
CA LEU A 10 8.35 5.33 29.44
C LEU A 10 7.97 3.91 29.89
N ILE A 11 8.83 3.23 30.65
CA ILE A 11 8.55 1.89 31.19
C ILE A 11 7.52 1.95 32.32
N TYR A 12 7.47 3.03 33.12
CA TYR A 12 6.46 3.18 34.18
C TYR A 12 5.09 3.71 33.71
N LYS A 13 5.03 4.39 32.55
CA LYS A 13 3.75 4.88 31.98
C LYS A 13 2.98 3.82 31.19
N VAL A 14 3.67 2.81 30.66
CA VAL A 14 3.02 1.62 30.12
C VAL A 14 3.05 0.59 31.23
N GLY A 15 1.97 0.51 32.01
CA GLY A 15 1.81 -0.47 33.08
C GLY A 15 1.85 -1.91 32.54
N PHE A 16 3.04 -2.40 32.20
CA PHE A 16 3.31 -3.80 31.97
C PHE A 16 3.34 -4.47 33.34
N ASN A 17 2.14 -4.74 33.85
CA ASN A 17 1.94 -5.54 35.03
C ASN A 17 2.62 -6.91 34.78
N CYS A 18 3.53 -7.35 35.66
CA CYS A 18 4.27 -8.61 35.51
C CYS A 18 3.32 -9.82 35.38
N ASN A 19 2.09 -9.68 35.88
CA ASN A 19 0.98 -10.59 35.63
C ASN A 19 0.68 -10.76 34.13
N SER A 20 0.64 -9.69 33.33
CA SER A 20 0.35 -9.73 31.89
C SER A 20 1.41 -10.49 31.08
N ILE A 21 2.67 -10.49 31.51
CA ILE A 21 3.75 -11.29 30.89
C ILE A 21 3.55 -12.78 31.18
N PHE A 22 3.16 -13.13 32.42
CA PHE A 22 2.81 -14.52 32.76
C PHE A 22 1.56 -15.01 32.00
N TYR A 23 0.52 -14.18 31.84
CA TYR A 23 -0.68 -14.55 31.08
C TYR A 23 -0.42 -14.81 29.60
N LEU A 24 0.59 -14.19 28.98
CA LEU A 24 0.97 -14.43 27.59
C LEU A 24 1.51 -15.84 27.32
N PHE A 25 2.08 -16.52 28.33
CA PHE A 25 2.58 -17.89 28.20
C PHE A 25 1.49 -18.97 28.38
N PHE A 26 0.33 -18.62 28.93
CA PHE A 26 -0.79 -19.55 29.14
C PHE A 26 -1.91 -19.41 28.11
N GLN A 27 -1.90 -18.36 27.29
CA GLN A 27 -2.88 -18.18 26.23
C GLN A 27 -2.63 -19.15 25.07
N CYS A 28 -3.73 -19.58 24.45
CA CYS A 28 -3.64 -20.34 23.21
C CYS A 28 -3.05 -19.44 22.11
N SER A 29 -2.28 -20.00 21.18
CA SER A 29 -1.73 -19.25 20.04
C SER A 29 -2.79 -18.56 19.20
N THR A 30 -4.04 -18.99 19.30
CA THR A 30 -5.20 -18.44 18.61
C THR A 30 -6.20 -17.84 19.59
N SER A 31 -6.81 -16.74 19.18
CA SER A 31 -7.90 -16.09 19.94
C SER A 31 -9.23 -16.83 19.81
N CYS A 32 -9.37 -17.75 18.85
CA CYS A 32 -10.56 -18.56 18.60
C CYS A 32 -10.17 -19.97 18.12
N GLY A 33 -11.01 -20.98 18.39
CA GLY A 33 -10.80 -22.33 17.87
C GLY A 33 -9.54 -23.04 18.38
N ALA A 34 -9.04 -24.03 17.63
CA ALA A 34 -7.88 -24.82 18.02
C ALA A 34 -6.58 -24.01 17.90
N GLY A 35 -5.61 -24.30 18.78
CA GLY A 35 -4.27 -23.76 18.73
C GLY A 35 -3.27 -24.51 19.59
N GLU A 36 -2.10 -23.91 19.80
CA GLU A 36 -1.04 -24.47 20.64
C GLU A 36 -0.60 -23.46 21.69
N ARG A 37 -0.28 -23.93 22.90
CA ARG A 37 0.45 -23.15 23.91
C ARG A 37 1.89 -23.65 23.98
N LYS A 38 2.83 -22.72 24.13
CA LYS A 38 4.26 -23.01 24.20
C LYS A 38 4.78 -22.66 25.59
N ARG A 39 5.66 -23.50 26.13
CA ARG A 39 6.41 -23.21 27.35
C ARG A 39 7.90 -23.27 27.07
N GLU A 40 8.66 -22.45 27.78
CA GLU A 40 10.10 -22.58 27.79
C GLU A 40 10.48 -23.83 28.59
N ILE A 41 11.46 -24.57 28.08
CA ILE A 41 12.05 -25.72 28.75
C ILE A 41 13.53 -25.42 28.94
N GLY A 42 13.99 -25.62 30.16
CA GLY A 42 15.39 -25.48 30.53
C GLY A 42 15.77 -26.59 31.49
N CYS A 43 17.05 -26.96 31.46
CA CYS A 43 17.65 -27.72 32.53
C CYS A 43 18.05 -26.74 33.63
N TYR A 44 17.72 -27.01 34.88
CA TYR A 44 18.05 -26.14 36.01
C TYR A 44 18.75 -26.94 37.10
N ASP A 45 19.83 -26.38 37.64
CA ASP A 45 20.52 -26.96 38.77
C ASP A 45 19.65 -26.94 40.04
N VAL A 46 19.64 -28.03 40.80
CA VAL A 46 18.70 -28.21 41.92
C VAL A 46 18.99 -27.25 43.06
N GLY A 47 20.26 -26.95 43.32
CA GLY A 47 20.71 -26.07 44.41
C GLY A 47 20.64 -24.60 44.01
N THR A 48 21.34 -24.22 42.94
CA THR A 48 21.50 -22.83 42.49
C THR A 48 20.31 -22.29 41.70
N LYS A 49 19.41 -23.15 41.21
CA LYS A 49 18.29 -22.80 40.30
C LYS A 49 18.72 -22.10 39.01
N LEU A 50 20.01 -22.14 38.67
CA LEU A 50 20.52 -21.57 37.43
C LEU A 50 20.21 -22.50 36.27
N LYS A 51 19.90 -21.90 35.11
CA LYS A 51 19.72 -22.63 33.86
C LYS A 51 21.08 -23.18 33.44
N ILE A 52 21.19 -24.49 33.30
CA ILE A 52 22.40 -25.19 32.89
C ILE A 52 22.17 -25.89 31.54
N SER A 53 23.25 -26.46 31.00
CA SER A 53 23.19 -27.16 29.72
C SER A 53 22.31 -28.41 29.81
N LYS A 54 21.63 -28.75 28.70
CA LYS A 54 20.64 -29.84 28.67
C LYS A 54 21.25 -31.21 28.92
N GLU A 55 22.53 -31.38 28.63
CA GLU A 55 23.27 -32.64 28.78
C GLU A 55 23.43 -33.07 30.23
N TYR A 56 23.30 -32.14 31.18
CA TYR A 56 23.32 -32.44 32.62
C TYR A 56 21.95 -32.90 33.15
N CYS A 57 20.88 -32.72 32.38
CA CYS A 57 19.56 -33.23 32.73
C CYS A 57 19.44 -34.70 32.32
N THR A 58 18.93 -35.53 33.23
CA THR A 58 18.64 -36.93 32.97
C THR A 58 17.15 -37.11 32.66
N GLY A 59 16.84 -38.08 31.78
CA GLY A 59 15.47 -38.36 31.37
C GLY A 59 15.05 -37.65 30.07
N PRO A 60 13.81 -37.90 29.59
CA PRO A 60 13.31 -37.32 28.35
C PRO A 60 13.05 -35.82 28.50
N GLU A 61 13.35 -35.05 27.44
CA GLU A 61 12.98 -33.64 27.39
C GLU A 61 11.45 -33.50 27.44
N PRO A 62 10.89 -32.69 28.35
CA PRO A 62 9.44 -32.51 28.42
C PRO A 62 8.88 -31.88 27.12
N ASP A 63 7.57 -32.02 26.90
CA ASP A 63 6.95 -31.35 25.75
C ASP A 63 6.96 -29.83 25.91
N SER A 64 7.53 -29.13 24.93
CA SER A 64 7.54 -27.65 24.88
C SER A 64 6.23 -27.07 24.37
N ARG A 65 5.34 -27.90 23.82
CA ARG A 65 4.07 -27.51 23.22
C ARG A 65 2.93 -28.36 23.76
N LYS A 66 1.74 -27.76 23.83
CA LYS A 66 0.50 -28.50 24.12
C LYS A 66 -0.64 -27.90 23.31
N SER A 67 -1.51 -28.75 22.76
CA SER A 67 -2.74 -28.31 22.10
C SER A 67 -3.68 -27.61 23.08
N CYS A 68 -4.42 -26.64 22.58
CA CYS A 68 -5.45 -25.89 23.30
C CYS A 68 -6.61 -25.55 22.37
N ILE A 69 -7.76 -25.21 22.95
CA ILE A 69 -8.94 -24.72 22.22
C ILE A 69 -9.38 -23.43 22.91
N SER A 70 -9.41 -22.32 22.16
CA SER A 70 -10.07 -21.10 22.59
C SER A 70 -11.59 -21.24 22.48
N VAL A 71 -12.29 -20.77 23.51
CA VAL A 71 -13.75 -20.84 23.63
C VAL A 71 -14.46 -19.87 22.66
N ALA A 72 -13.74 -18.86 22.16
CA ALA A 72 -14.33 -17.91 21.22
C ALA A 72 -14.62 -18.57 19.86
N LYS A 73 -15.77 -18.24 19.28
CA LYS A 73 -16.13 -18.66 17.92
C LYS A 73 -15.28 -17.90 16.90
N CYS A 74 -14.67 -18.63 15.96
CA CYS A 74 -13.94 -18.00 14.87
C CYS A 74 -14.91 -17.34 13.88
N ARG A 75 -14.57 -16.11 13.49
CA ARG A 75 -15.33 -15.36 12.49
C ARG A 75 -14.90 -15.80 11.09
N ALA A 76 -15.86 -15.92 10.19
CA ALA A 76 -15.56 -16.15 8.78
C ALA A 76 -15.10 -14.84 8.12
N ARG A 77 -14.17 -14.95 7.18
CA ARG A 77 -13.62 -13.82 6.43
C ARG A 77 -13.42 -14.19 4.96
N TRP A 78 -13.46 -13.18 4.10
CA TRP A 78 -13.11 -13.34 2.69
C TRP A 78 -11.61 -13.56 2.55
N LYS A 79 -11.22 -14.67 1.91
CA LYS A 79 -9.85 -14.96 1.49
C LYS A 79 -9.76 -14.92 -0.02
N TYR A 80 -8.82 -14.12 -0.52
CA TYR A 80 -8.52 -13.96 -1.94
C TYR A 80 -7.38 -14.89 -2.35
N SER A 81 -7.48 -15.49 -3.53
CA SER A 81 -6.36 -16.20 -4.16
C SER A 81 -5.30 -15.21 -4.66
N GLN A 82 -4.17 -15.75 -5.12
CA GLN A 82 -3.25 -14.98 -5.94
C GLN A 82 -3.92 -14.54 -7.25
N TRP A 83 -3.45 -13.44 -7.81
CA TRP A 83 -3.83 -13.01 -9.15
C TRP A 83 -3.34 -14.00 -10.20
N SER A 84 -4.15 -14.23 -11.22
CA SER A 84 -3.74 -14.95 -12.42
C SER A 84 -2.66 -14.16 -13.16
N SER A 85 -1.93 -14.85 -14.04
CA SER A 85 -1.15 -14.18 -15.08
C SER A 85 -2.07 -13.34 -15.97
N CYS A 86 -1.48 -12.35 -16.66
CA CYS A 86 -2.20 -11.55 -17.64
C CYS A 86 -2.74 -12.44 -18.76
N ASP A 87 -4.00 -12.23 -19.15
CA ASP A 87 -4.62 -13.01 -20.23
C ASP A 87 -4.14 -12.63 -21.63
N VAL A 88 -3.39 -11.53 -21.75
CA VAL A 88 -2.72 -11.11 -22.98
C VAL A 88 -1.22 -10.95 -22.76
N THR A 89 -0.45 -11.13 -23.82
CA THR A 89 0.99 -10.81 -23.84
C THR A 89 1.27 -9.42 -24.42
N CYS A 90 0.27 -8.80 -25.06
CA CYS A 90 0.35 -7.46 -25.65
C CYS A 90 -0.97 -6.71 -25.49
N GLY A 91 -0.94 -5.38 -25.42
CA GLY A 91 -2.13 -4.54 -25.32
C GLY A 91 -2.90 -4.72 -24.01
N LYS A 92 -4.12 -4.16 -23.94
CA LYS A 92 -4.89 -4.13 -22.70
C LYS A 92 -5.46 -5.52 -22.39
N GLY A 93 -4.98 -6.13 -21.30
CA GLY A 93 -5.54 -7.36 -20.74
C GLY A 93 -6.01 -7.18 -19.31
N VAL A 94 -6.50 -8.28 -18.74
CA VAL A 94 -7.03 -8.33 -17.38
C VAL A 94 -6.46 -9.52 -16.61
N VAL A 95 -6.28 -9.32 -15.31
CA VAL A 95 -5.94 -10.38 -14.35
C VAL A 95 -7.17 -10.72 -13.50
N ARG A 96 -7.31 -11.98 -13.12
CA ARG A 96 -8.45 -12.47 -12.34
C ARG A 96 -7.95 -13.17 -11.08
N ARG A 97 -8.76 -13.16 -10.02
CA ARG A 97 -8.53 -13.96 -8.82
C ARG A 97 -9.84 -14.49 -8.28
N GLU A 98 -9.77 -15.53 -7.46
CA GLU A 98 -10.93 -16.11 -6.80
C GLU A 98 -11.04 -15.58 -5.36
N VAL A 99 -12.27 -15.61 -4.84
CA VAL A 99 -12.56 -15.29 -3.44
C VAL A 99 -13.33 -16.45 -2.83
N SER A 100 -13.01 -16.78 -1.59
CA SER A 100 -13.72 -17.80 -0.82
C SER A 100 -13.94 -17.33 0.61
N CYS A 101 -15.12 -17.62 1.15
CA CYS A 101 -15.40 -17.39 2.56
C CYS A 101 -14.74 -18.52 3.38
N VAL A 102 -13.86 -18.15 4.31
CA VAL A 102 -13.10 -19.13 5.12
C VAL A 102 -13.11 -18.79 6.60
N ILE A 103 -12.99 -19.83 7.42
CA ILE A 103 -12.64 -19.72 8.84
C ILE A 103 -11.17 -20.13 8.97
N GLU A 104 -10.33 -19.20 9.42
CA GLU A 104 -8.90 -19.45 9.65
C GLU A 104 -8.71 -20.23 10.95
N MET A 105 -8.03 -21.37 10.85
CA MET A 105 -7.57 -22.16 11.99
C MET A 105 -6.04 -22.26 11.95
N THR A 106 -5.40 -22.69 13.04
CA THR A 106 -3.93 -22.67 13.21
C THR A 106 -3.11 -23.23 12.05
N HIS A 107 -3.62 -24.24 11.35
CA HIS A 107 -2.87 -24.96 10.32
C HIS A 107 -3.56 -24.97 8.97
N THR A 108 -4.83 -24.55 8.90
CA THR A 108 -5.69 -24.73 7.74
C THR A 108 -6.82 -23.72 7.71
N ASP A 109 -7.19 -23.31 6.51
CA ASP A 109 -8.42 -22.57 6.29
C ASP A 109 -9.55 -23.53 5.93
N ILE A 110 -10.69 -23.39 6.60
CA ILE A 110 -11.90 -24.15 6.30
C ILE A 110 -12.80 -23.28 5.44
N LYS A 111 -13.07 -23.72 4.20
CA LYS A 111 -14.05 -23.08 3.33
C LYS A 111 -15.46 -23.27 3.90
N VAL A 112 -16.19 -22.17 4.04
CA VAL A 112 -17.58 -22.15 4.53
C VAL A 112 -18.49 -21.47 3.51
N ALA A 113 -19.80 -21.52 3.76
CA ALA A 113 -20.77 -20.87 2.88
C ALA A 113 -20.57 -19.35 2.85
N ASP A 114 -20.69 -18.75 1.67
CA ASP A 114 -20.48 -17.32 1.43
C ASP A 114 -21.33 -16.40 2.33
N ARG A 115 -22.54 -16.84 2.68
CA ARG A 115 -23.45 -16.14 3.61
C ARG A 115 -22.88 -15.93 5.02
N ASN A 116 -21.84 -16.66 5.39
CA ASN A 116 -21.19 -16.55 6.70
C ASN A 116 -20.18 -15.39 6.75
N CYS A 117 -19.76 -14.88 5.60
CA CYS A 117 -18.96 -13.68 5.49
C CYS A 117 -19.87 -12.47 5.22
N ASP A 118 -19.49 -11.28 5.70
CA ASP A 118 -20.26 -10.06 5.48
C ASP A 118 -20.45 -9.79 3.98
N GLY A 119 -21.63 -9.28 3.61
CA GLY A 119 -22.10 -9.13 2.22
C GLY A 119 -21.34 -8.13 1.35
N THR A 120 -20.29 -7.50 1.87
CA THR A 120 -19.43 -6.60 1.10
C THR A 120 -18.34 -7.40 0.40
N ILE A 121 -18.72 -8.22 -0.59
CA ILE A 121 -17.77 -8.80 -1.55
C ILE A 121 -17.30 -7.65 -2.45
N MET A 122 -16.19 -7.04 -2.06
CA MET A 122 -15.72 -5.81 -2.67
C MET A 122 -14.87 -6.13 -3.90
N GLN A 123 -15.57 -6.30 -5.03
CA GLN A 123 -15.22 -5.86 -6.41
C GLN A 123 -13.83 -6.21 -7.00
N SER A 124 -12.96 -6.93 -6.32
CA SER A 124 -11.57 -7.14 -6.73
C SER A 124 -11.33 -8.58 -7.20
N LEU A 125 -12.25 -9.14 -7.99
CA LEU A 125 -12.03 -10.41 -8.71
C LEU A 125 -11.33 -10.20 -10.04
N LYS A 126 -11.29 -8.95 -10.51
CA LYS A 126 -10.75 -8.55 -11.81
C LYS A 126 -10.00 -7.24 -11.66
N ASP A 127 -8.83 -7.17 -12.27
CA ASP A 127 -8.04 -5.95 -12.41
C ASP A 127 -7.39 -5.89 -13.79
N TYR A 128 -6.75 -4.78 -14.12
CA TYR A 128 -6.01 -4.62 -15.38
C TYR A 128 -4.60 -5.16 -15.26
N CYS A 129 -4.09 -5.66 -16.38
CA CYS A 129 -2.69 -6.05 -16.43
C CYS A 129 -1.76 -4.84 -16.24
N PRO A 130 -0.57 -5.07 -15.63
CA PRO A 130 0.52 -4.10 -15.71
C PRO A 130 0.91 -3.84 -17.18
N ALA A 131 1.63 -2.75 -17.44
CA ALA A 131 1.94 -2.29 -18.80
C ALA A 131 2.53 -3.41 -19.68
N THR A 132 1.79 -3.78 -20.71
CA THR A 132 2.16 -4.77 -21.74
C THR A 132 2.64 -4.06 -23.01
N PRO A 133 3.48 -4.72 -23.83
CA PRO A 133 3.88 -4.15 -25.13
C PRO A 133 2.66 -3.98 -26.05
N PRO A 134 2.67 -3.01 -26.99
CA PRO A 134 1.62 -2.90 -28.00
C PRO A 134 1.59 -4.15 -28.88
N CYS A 135 0.39 -4.56 -29.30
CA CYS A 135 0.26 -5.74 -30.16
C CYS A 135 0.80 -5.46 -31.57
N PRO A 136 1.47 -6.43 -32.21
CA PRO A 136 1.87 -6.30 -33.60
C PRO A 136 0.62 -6.13 -34.45
N THR A 137 0.55 -5.04 -35.20
CA THR A 137 -0.49 -4.86 -36.21
C THR A 137 -0.29 -5.93 -37.27
N LEU A 138 -1.32 -6.72 -37.56
CA LEU A 138 -1.38 -7.52 -38.77
C LEU A 138 -1.44 -6.55 -39.96
N ILE A 139 -0.28 -6.03 -40.37
CA ILE A 139 -0.14 -5.51 -41.72
C ILE A 139 -0.25 -6.77 -42.57
N GLN A 140 -1.39 -6.93 -43.24
CA GLN A 140 -1.48 -7.88 -44.34
C GLN A 140 -0.27 -7.62 -45.23
N HIS A 141 0.65 -8.58 -45.30
CA HIS A 141 1.65 -8.62 -46.33
C HIS A 141 0.93 -8.88 -47.67
N SER A 142 0.21 -7.89 -48.19
CA SER A 142 -0.17 -7.84 -49.59
C SER A 142 0.94 -7.09 -50.32
N ALA A 143 1.90 -7.89 -50.79
CA ALA A 143 2.77 -7.66 -51.93
C ALA A 143 3.23 -6.21 -52.21
N ASP A 144 4.52 -5.96 -51.97
CA ASP A 144 5.28 -5.16 -52.92
C ASP A 144 5.14 -5.78 -54.32
N ILE A 145 4.47 -5.08 -55.24
CA ILE A 145 4.86 -4.90 -56.64
C ILE A 145 4.12 -3.66 -57.17
N GLY A 146 4.88 -2.57 -57.31
CA GLY A 146 4.65 -1.56 -58.34
C GLY A 146 3.58 -0.51 -58.09
N GLN A 147 3.97 0.62 -57.49
CA GLN A 147 3.58 1.94 -57.99
C GLN A 147 4.49 3.03 -57.40
N ARG A 148 5.57 3.35 -58.13
CA ARG A 148 6.31 4.61 -57.98
C ARG A 148 5.36 5.77 -58.32
N ASN A 149 5.51 6.86 -57.57
CA ASN A 149 4.96 8.20 -57.81
C ASN A 149 3.46 8.42 -57.53
N ARG A 150 3.13 8.68 -56.26
CA ARG A 150 2.26 9.82 -55.94
C ARG A 150 3.05 10.81 -55.11
N LYS A 151 3.65 11.81 -55.75
CA LYS A 151 3.99 13.07 -55.08
C LYS A 151 2.69 13.56 -54.43
N ALA A 152 2.63 13.59 -53.10
CA ALA A 152 1.58 14.30 -52.40
C ALA A 152 1.65 15.77 -52.85
N LYS A 153 0.68 16.21 -53.66
CA LYS A 153 0.53 17.61 -54.05
C LYS A 153 -0.08 18.33 -52.84
N ALA A 154 0.76 18.75 -51.90
CA ALA A 154 0.36 19.58 -50.78
C ALA A 154 0.46 21.06 -51.19
N ASN A 155 -0.63 21.80 -51.01
CA ASN A 155 -0.66 23.26 -51.20
C ASN A 155 -0.84 23.93 -49.85
N TRP A 156 -0.18 25.08 -49.66
CA TRP A 156 -0.34 25.91 -48.46
C TRP A 156 -1.77 26.46 -48.38
N ARG A 157 -2.34 26.42 -47.17
CA ARG A 157 -3.57 27.15 -46.83
C ARG A 157 -3.25 28.11 -45.70
N THR A 158 -3.55 29.38 -45.89
CA THR A 158 -3.53 30.38 -44.83
C THR A 158 -4.95 30.53 -44.28
N GLY A 159 -5.09 30.58 -42.95
CA GLY A 159 -6.33 30.98 -42.29
C GLY A 159 -6.49 32.50 -42.28
N PRO A 160 -7.66 33.03 -41.89
CA PRO A 160 -7.84 34.47 -41.70
C PRO A 160 -6.86 35.00 -40.65
N TRP A 161 -6.36 36.22 -40.86
CA TRP A 161 -5.49 36.92 -39.93
C TRP A 161 -6.21 37.12 -38.59
N GLY A 162 -5.82 36.35 -37.58
CA GLY A 162 -6.24 36.54 -36.19
C GLY A 162 -5.24 37.43 -35.47
N GLU A 163 -5.73 38.37 -34.66
CA GLU A 163 -4.91 39.18 -33.78
C GLU A 163 -4.08 38.29 -32.85
N ILE A 164 -2.78 38.54 -32.79
CA ILE A 164 -1.88 37.91 -31.85
C ILE A 164 -2.24 38.43 -30.45
N LYS A 165 -3.03 37.67 -29.69
CA LYS A 165 -3.14 37.89 -28.24
C LYS A 165 -1.85 37.39 -27.59
N ILE A 166 -0.98 38.33 -27.24
CA ILE A 166 0.17 38.08 -26.37
C ILE A 166 -0.38 37.93 -24.95
N ASP A 167 -0.27 36.73 -24.38
CA ASP A 167 -0.55 36.51 -22.96
C ASP A 167 0.51 37.22 -22.11
N TRP A 168 0.16 38.39 -21.57
CA TRP A 168 1.01 39.20 -20.69
C TRP A 168 1.18 38.62 -19.28
N CYS A 169 0.78 37.37 -19.03
CA CYS A 169 0.85 36.77 -17.70
C CYS A 169 2.21 36.13 -17.36
N HIS A 170 3.19 36.16 -18.27
CA HIS A 170 4.53 35.58 -18.06
C HIS A 170 5.69 36.59 -18.02
N ILE A 171 5.43 37.90 -18.11
CA ILE A 171 6.48 38.96 -18.09
C ILE A 171 6.43 39.81 -16.80
N VAL A 172 5.74 39.35 -15.75
CA VAL A 172 5.62 40.08 -14.46
C VAL A 172 6.41 39.47 -13.28
N PRO A 173 7.15 38.35 -13.39
CA PRO A 173 8.14 37.98 -12.36
C PRO A 173 9.59 38.42 -12.69
N TYR A 174 9.90 38.79 -13.94
CA TYR A 174 11.26 39.20 -14.35
C TYR A 174 11.56 40.70 -14.17
N ILE A 175 10.56 41.51 -13.82
CA ILE A 175 10.72 42.90 -13.33
C ILE A 175 10.60 42.93 -11.79
N ILE A 176 11.14 41.92 -11.09
CA ILE A 176 11.24 41.97 -9.62
C ILE A 176 12.48 42.76 -9.15
N ILE A 177 13.47 43.02 -10.02
CA ILE A 177 14.86 43.12 -9.53
C ILE A 177 15.51 44.50 -9.78
N VAL A 178 14.87 45.43 -10.49
CA VAL A 178 15.47 46.75 -10.82
C VAL A 178 15.02 47.90 -9.90
N LEU A 179 13.95 47.73 -9.11
CA LEU A 179 13.41 48.79 -8.24
C LEU A 179 13.67 48.60 -6.74
N LEU A 180 14.57 47.68 -6.35
CA LEU A 180 14.99 47.47 -4.96
C LEU A 180 16.39 48.03 -4.62
N ASP A 181 17.00 48.86 -5.48
CA ASP A 181 18.34 49.42 -5.24
C ASP A 181 18.39 50.95 -5.04
N MET A 182 17.24 51.63 -4.93
CA MET A 182 17.20 53.03 -4.51
C MET A 182 16.21 53.18 -3.37
N GLY A 183 16.76 53.13 -2.15
CA GLY A 183 16.00 53.31 -0.92
C GLY A 183 15.45 54.72 -0.75
N SER A 184 14.74 54.84 0.38
CA SER A 184 14.27 56.06 1.05
C SER A 184 12.79 56.40 0.82
N ALA A 185 12.05 56.19 1.91
CA ALA A 185 10.98 57.03 2.44
C ALA A 185 9.65 57.17 1.68
N HIS A 186 8.60 56.77 2.40
CA HIS A 186 7.22 57.29 2.35
C HIS A 186 6.40 57.14 1.07
N LEU A 187 5.41 56.24 1.13
CA LEU A 187 4.04 56.37 0.58
C LEU A 187 3.32 55.07 1.03
N GLU A 188 2.39 55.04 2.01
CA GLU A 188 1.04 55.63 2.02
C GLU A 188 0.30 55.48 0.68
N ASP A 189 -0.83 54.77 0.76
CA ASP A 189 -2.04 54.91 -0.07
C ASP A 189 -1.86 54.60 -1.58
N THR A 190 -2.51 53.63 -2.21
CA THR A 190 -3.89 53.17 -2.09
C THR A 190 -4.00 51.83 -2.80
N LEU A 191 -4.30 50.78 -2.04
CA LEU A 191 -5.10 49.66 -2.53
C LEU A 191 -6.52 50.19 -2.65
N ASP A 192 -7.00 50.47 -3.86
CA ASP A 192 -8.39 50.35 -4.28
C ASP A 192 -8.54 50.95 -5.68
N ASP A 193 -8.64 50.06 -6.67
CA ASP A 193 -9.37 50.22 -7.95
C ASP A 193 -9.04 49.06 -8.93
N TYR A 194 -8.56 47.92 -8.40
CA TYR A 194 -8.26 46.72 -9.18
C TYR A 194 -9.49 45.83 -9.46
N PHE A 195 -10.70 46.32 -9.22
CA PHE A 195 -11.93 45.54 -9.35
C PHE A 195 -13.08 46.34 -9.95
N GLN A 196 -12.93 46.82 -11.19
CA GLN A 196 -14.06 46.90 -12.11
C GLN A 196 -13.61 46.74 -13.56
N ILE A 197 -14.55 46.24 -14.36
CA ILE A 197 -14.50 46.07 -15.83
C ILE A 197 -13.84 44.77 -16.32
N ILE A 198 -14.46 43.61 -16.01
CA ILE A 198 -14.52 42.47 -16.96
C ILE A 198 -15.93 41.87 -16.91
N CYS A 199 -16.86 42.54 -17.57
CA CYS A 199 -18.04 41.92 -18.19
C CYS A 199 -18.50 42.88 -19.28
N LEU A 200 -17.91 42.76 -20.47
CA LEU A 200 -18.54 42.86 -21.79
C LEU A 200 -17.44 42.81 -22.86
N GLN A 201 -17.68 41.93 -23.84
CA GLN A 201 -16.93 41.61 -25.07
C GLN A 201 -15.89 40.50 -25.01
#